data_AF-A0A960XMB0-F1
#
_entry.id   AF-A0A960XMB0-F1
#
_cell.length_a   1.000
_cell.length_b   1.000
_cell.length_c   1.000
_cell.angle_alpha   90.00
_cell.angle_beta   90.00
_cell.angle_gamma   90.00
#
_symmetry.space_group_name_H-M   'P 1'
#
loop_
_entity.id
_entity.type
_entity.pdbx_description
1 polymer ?
#
loop_
_entity_poly.entity_id
_entity_poly.type
_entity_poly.pdbx_seq_one_letter_code
_entity_poly.pdbx_strand_id
1 'polypeptide(L)'
;MSTIRATLGGNPDFRALTQREEAVLISRIAASPHSRAPKQPLPRTAPGSTQQPWSFAAALTAGLLLVAGEVAADSAEWTSLPPLPDPLGVAGPFAGVSHGALLVGGGANFPDGPPWDGGRKVWHDTVYVLPAADGAWQTAGTLPRPLAYGVSLTVDDGVLCVGGSDATEHHAEVFHLHWEGDRLKTESLP
;
A
#
# COMPACT_ATOMS: atom_id res chain seq x y z
N MET A 1 4.98 7.22 -18.10
CA MET A 1 4.39 7.30 -16.74
C MET A 1 5.25 6.49 -15.77
N SER A 2 5.64 7.02 -14.60
CA SER A 2 6.50 6.30 -13.64
C SER A 2 5.68 5.43 -12.71
N THR A 3 5.96 4.12 -12.68
CA THR A 3 5.44 3.22 -11.66
C THR A 3 6.32 3.33 -10.43
N ILE A 4 5.73 3.68 -9.29
CA ILE A 4 6.46 4.00 -8.07
C ILE A 4 6.28 2.85 -7.07
N ARG A 5 7.37 2.49 -6.38
CA ARG A 5 7.36 1.54 -5.28
C ARG A 5 7.88 2.19 -4.00
N ALA A 6 7.23 1.91 -2.88
CA ALA A 6 7.77 2.15 -1.55
C ALA A 6 8.39 0.84 -1.02
N THR A 7 9.62 0.91 -0.51
CA THR A 7 10.25 -0.20 0.21
C THR A 7 10.54 0.22 1.65
N LEU A 8 10.27 -0.69 2.57
CA LEU A 8 10.77 -0.63 3.94
C LEU A 8 12.02 -1.52 3.99
N GLY A 9 13.20 -0.93 4.25
CA GLY A 9 14.44 -1.69 4.41
C GLY A 9 15.06 -2.29 3.13
N GLY A 10 14.78 -1.73 1.95
CA GLY A 10 15.49 -2.11 0.70
C GLY A 10 15.16 -3.50 0.13
N ASN A 11 14.09 -4.16 0.57
CA ASN A 11 13.72 -5.49 0.07
C ASN A 11 13.18 -5.41 -1.38
N PRO A 12 13.76 -6.13 -2.36
CA PRO A 12 13.32 -6.12 -3.76
C PRO A 12 12.06 -6.95 -4.05
N ASP A 13 11.49 -7.66 -3.07
CA ASP A 13 10.34 -8.55 -3.30
C ASP A 13 8.99 -7.82 -3.19
N PHE A 14 8.14 -7.92 -4.23
CA PHE A 14 6.79 -7.36 -4.24
C PHE A 14 5.87 -7.95 -3.16
N ARG A 15 6.19 -9.15 -2.62
CA ARG A 15 5.41 -9.83 -1.58
C ARG A 15 5.33 -9.07 -0.25
N ALA A 16 6.35 -8.26 0.08
CA ALA A 16 6.43 -7.59 1.38
C ALA A 16 5.32 -6.56 1.65
N LEU A 17 4.58 -6.15 0.60
CA LEU A 17 3.50 -5.17 0.70
C LEU A 17 2.17 -5.75 1.24
N THR A 18 1.98 -7.07 1.21
CA THR A 18 0.69 -7.70 1.52
C THR A 18 0.55 -8.16 2.97
N GLN A 19 1.66 -8.43 3.68
CA GLN A 19 1.60 -9.21 4.92
C GLN A 19 1.57 -8.40 6.23
N ARG A 20 1.71 -7.07 6.21
CA ARG A 20 1.86 -6.27 7.46
C ARG A 20 0.80 -5.19 7.70
N GLU A 21 -0.13 -4.94 6.79
CA GLU A 21 -0.99 -3.76 6.89
C GLU A 21 -2.36 -3.99 7.55
N GLU A 22 -2.81 -5.23 7.76
CA GLU A 22 -4.13 -5.46 8.39
C GLU A 22 -4.12 -5.24 9.93
N ALA A 23 -3.00 -5.47 10.60
CA ALA A 23 -2.97 -5.44 12.08
C ALA A 23 -2.81 -4.02 12.67
N VAL A 24 -2.25 -3.06 11.92
CA VAL A 24 -1.91 -1.72 12.48
C VAL A 24 -3.02 -0.69 12.23
N LEU A 25 -3.76 -0.80 11.13
CA LEU A 25 -4.75 0.19 10.72
C LEU A 25 -5.98 0.23 11.66
N ILE A 26 -6.39 -0.92 12.21
CA ILE A 26 -7.54 -1.02 13.12
C ILE A 26 -7.23 -0.40 14.50
N SER A 27 -5.97 -0.38 14.93
CA SER A 27 -5.59 0.16 16.26
C SER A 27 -5.54 1.70 16.32
N ARG A 28 -5.38 2.39 15.18
CA ARG A 28 -5.10 3.84 15.14
C ARG A 28 -6.33 4.73 14.93
N ILE A 29 -7.50 4.15 14.67
CA ILE A 29 -8.78 4.89 14.59
C ILE A 29 -9.45 5.02 15.97
N ALA A 30 -9.08 4.19 16.95
CA ALA A 30 -9.77 4.10 18.25
C ALA A 30 -9.22 5.01 19.37
N ALA A 31 -8.16 5.79 19.14
CA ALA A 31 -7.52 6.57 20.21
C ALA A 31 -7.28 8.04 19.79
N SER A 32 -8.33 8.86 19.85
CA SER A 32 -8.19 10.32 19.83
C SER A 32 -9.02 10.94 20.96
N PRO A 33 -8.44 11.22 22.14
CA PRO A 33 -9.10 12.02 23.15
C PRO A 33 -8.73 13.50 23.03
N HIS A 34 -9.74 14.35 22.85
CA HIS A 34 -9.66 15.79 23.08
C HIS A 34 -9.33 16.06 24.55
N SER A 35 -8.15 16.61 24.86
CA SER A 35 -7.80 17.04 26.22
C SER A 35 -7.86 18.56 26.36
N ARG A 36 -8.76 19.02 27.24
CA ARG A 36 -8.90 20.42 27.68
C ARG A 36 -8.29 20.49 29.08
N ALA A 37 -7.14 21.13 29.22
CA ALA A 37 -6.45 21.23 30.50
C ALA A 37 -7.08 22.32 31.42
N PRO A 38 -7.37 22.05 32.71
CA PRO A 38 -7.65 23.08 33.69
C PRO A 38 -6.37 23.59 34.37
N LYS A 39 -6.31 24.90 34.63
CA LYS A 39 -5.20 25.59 35.32
C LYS A 39 -5.24 25.31 36.83
N GLN A 40 -4.13 24.85 37.41
CA GLN A 40 -3.94 24.77 38.87
C GLN A 40 -3.49 26.12 39.46
N PRO A 41 -3.91 26.49 40.69
CA PRO A 41 -3.30 27.58 41.45
C PRO A 41 -2.17 27.10 42.38
N LEU A 42 -1.23 28.01 42.63
CA LEU A 42 0.00 27.85 43.45
C LEU A 42 -0.28 27.59 44.95
N PRO A 43 0.62 26.89 45.67
CA PRO A 43 0.45 26.57 47.09
C PRO A 43 0.85 27.73 48.03
N ARG A 44 0.05 27.94 49.09
CA ARG A 44 0.38 28.76 50.27
C ARG A 44 1.08 27.91 51.35
N THR A 45 1.99 28.55 52.08
CA THR A 45 2.94 27.97 53.03
C THR A 45 2.42 27.81 54.47
N ALA A 46 2.94 26.74 55.13
CA ALA A 46 3.39 26.60 56.54
C ALA A 46 2.36 26.55 57.70
N PRO A 47 2.76 26.17 58.94
CA PRO A 47 3.61 25.05 59.39
C PRO A 47 3.00 24.26 60.59
N GLY A 48 3.61 23.14 61.01
CA GLY A 48 3.65 22.76 62.44
C GLY A 48 3.41 21.29 62.84
N SER A 49 4.28 20.83 63.76
CA SER A 49 4.28 19.60 64.58
C SER A 49 4.51 18.26 63.86
N THR A 50 5.73 17.69 63.87
CA THR A 50 6.43 16.98 64.99
C THR A 50 5.83 15.61 65.29
N GLN A 51 6.52 14.55 64.88
CA GLN A 51 7.09 13.46 65.71
C GLN A 51 7.71 12.39 64.77
N GLN A 52 9.03 12.25 64.86
CA GLN A 52 9.84 11.07 64.46
C GLN A 52 9.83 10.07 65.65
N PRO A 53 10.56 8.92 65.69
CA PRO A 53 11.39 8.23 64.69
C PRO A 53 11.14 6.70 64.62
N TRP A 54 11.52 6.01 63.53
CA TRP A 54 12.42 4.83 63.60
C TRP A 54 12.75 4.27 62.22
N SER A 55 14.05 4.29 61.94
CA SER A 55 14.88 3.33 61.22
C SER A 55 14.20 2.22 60.40
N PHE A 56 14.18 2.42 59.08
CA PHE A 56 14.36 1.35 58.09
C PHE A 56 15.37 1.89 57.07
N ALA A 57 16.62 1.43 57.13
CA ALA A 57 17.13 0.27 56.41
C ALA A 57 17.30 0.53 54.90
N ALA A 58 18.56 0.36 54.48
CA ALA A 58 19.03 -0.02 53.16
C ALA A 58 18.84 0.96 51.99
N ALA A 59 19.97 1.57 51.61
CA ALA A 59 20.23 2.04 50.27
C ALA A 59 19.95 0.93 49.23
N LEU A 60 19.11 1.23 48.26
CA LEU A 60 19.11 0.59 46.95
C LEU A 60 18.51 1.58 45.96
N THR A 61 19.38 2.41 45.40
CA THR A 61 19.12 3.18 44.20
C THR A 61 19.01 2.18 43.05
N ALA A 62 17.89 1.47 42.95
CA ALA A 62 17.59 0.65 41.79
C ALA A 62 17.23 1.60 40.65
N GLY A 63 18.26 1.96 39.88
CA GLY A 63 18.12 2.68 38.62
C GLY A 63 17.15 1.93 37.73
N LEU A 64 15.93 2.46 37.61
CA LEU A 64 15.06 2.12 36.50
C LEU A 64 15.65 2.84 35.29
N LEU A 65 16.61 2.19 34.64
CA LEU A 65 17.06 2.58 33.32
C LEU A 65 15.86 2.39 32.39
N LEU A 66 15.16 3.48 32.09
CA LEU A 66 14.15 3.50 31.04
C LEU A 66 14.90 3.17 29.74
N VAL A 67 14.85 1.92 29.29
CA VAL A 67 15.17 1.61 27.90
C VAL A 67 14.04 2.22 27.09
N ALA A 68 14.22 3.49 26.70
CA ALA A 68 13.52 4.03 25.56
C ALA A 68 14.03 3.24 24.36
N GLY A 69 13.36 2.12 24.05
CA GLY A 69 13.52 1.51 22.74
C GLY A 69 13.01 2.53 21.74
N GLU A 70 13.93 3.23 21.06
CA GLU A 70 13.58 3.91 19.82
C GLU A 70 13.05 2.84 18.89
N VAL A 71 11.73 2.83 18.70
CA VAL A 71 11.14 2.18 17.55
C VAL A 71 11.66 3.01 16.37
N ALA A 72 12.77 2.57 15.78
CA ALA A 72 13.26 3.13 14.54
C ALA A 72 12.07 3.09 13.57
N ALA A 73 11.55 4.25 13.23
CA ALA A 73 10.62 4.35 12.13
C ALA A 73 11.42 3.94 10.90
N ASP A 74 11.16 2.73 10.37
CA ASP A 74 11.71 2.32 9.08
C ASP A 74 11.40 3.44 8.08
N SER A 75 12.44 4.12 7.61
CA SER A 75 12.29 5.15 6.60
C SER A 75 11.86 4.49 5.31
N ALA A 76 10.67 4.83 4.83
CA ALA A 76 10.22 4.38 3.51
C ALA A 76 11.09 5.07 2.44
N GLU A 77 11.78 4.28 1.63
CA GLU A 77 12.50 4.79 0.47
C GLU A 77 11.63 4.63 -0.77
N TRP A 78 11.56 5.71 -1.55
CA TRP A 78 10.86 5.72 -2.83
C TRP A 78 11.85 5.39 -3.94
N THR A 79 11.53 4.39 -4.75
CA THR A 79 12.32 4.04 -5.93
C THR A 79 11.40 3.94 -7.14
N SER A 80 11.87 4.48 -8.27
CA SER A 80 11.17 4.31 -9.54
C SER A 80 11.43 2.91 -10.08
N LEU A 81 10.36 2.22 -10.46
CA LEU A 81 10.46 1.05 -11.31
C LEU A 81 10.73 1.49 -12.75
N PRO A 82 11.17 0.57 -13.64
CA PRO A 82 11.18 0.82 -15.07
C PRO A 82 9.80 1.32 -15.54
N PRO A 83 9.73 2.27 -16.48
CA PRO A 83 8.45 2.76 -16.98
C PRO A 83 7.71 1.65 -17.74
N LEU A 84 6.38 1.66 -17.66
CA LEU A 84 5.53 0.75 -18.42
C LEU A 84 5.84 0.88 -19.94
N PRO A 85 5.77 -0.19 -20.75
CA PRO A 85 5.94 -0.14 -22.21
C PRO A 85 4.82 0.57 -22.99
N ASP A 86 4.25 1.61 -22.39
CA ASP A 86 3.33 2.57 -22.99
C ASP A 86 3.85 3.98 -22.61
N PRO A 87 4.42 4.74 -23.57
CA PRO A 87 4.95 6.08 -23.29
C PRO A 87 3.90 7.06 -22.76
N LEU A 88 2.65 6.95 -23.20
CA LEU A 88 1.53 7.76 -22.71
C LEU A 88 1.09 7.29 -21.32
N GLY A 89 1.22 6.00 -21.08
CA GLY A 89 0.67 5.34 -19.91
C GLY A 89 -0.84 5.17 -20.03
N VAL A 90 -1.42 4.55 -19.00
CA VAL A 90 -2.85 4.25 -18.93
C VAL A 90 -3.42 4.65 -17.58
N ALA A 91 -4.66 5.10 -17.58
CA ALA A 91 -5.43 5.40 -16.38
C ALA A 91 -6.34 4.22 -16.03
N GLY A 92 -6.46 3.95 -14.72
CA GLY A 92 -7.31 2.89 -14.18
C GLY A 92 -6.98 1.46 -14.66
N PRO A 93 -5.71 1.04 -14.82
CA PRO A 93 -5.43 -0.37 -15.07
C PRO A 93 -5.76 -1.23 -13.85
N PHE A 94 -5.93 -2.52 -14.06
CA PHE A 94 -5.82 -3.51 -12.98
C PHE A 94 -4.33 -3.70 -12.66
N ALA A 95 -3.98 -3.80 -11.37
CA ALA A 95 -2.62 -4.07 -10.95
C ALA A 95 -2.58 -4.97 -9.71
N GLY A 96 -1.59 -5.86 -9.65
CA GLY A 96 -1.38 -6.76 -8.52
C GLY A 96 -0.18 -7.68 -8.75
N VAL A 97 0.10 -8.56 -7.79
CA VAL A 97 1.27 -9.45 -7.82
C VAL A 97 0.80 -10.89 -8.00
N SER A 98 1.41 -11.63 -8.92
CA SER A 98 1.22 -13.08 -9.06
C SER A 98 2.57 -13.77 -9.07
N HIS A 99 2.78 -14.73 -8.16
CA HIS A 99 4.04 -15.45 -7.99
C HIS A 99 5.30 -14.57 -7.92
N GLY A 100 5.18 -13.38 -7.32
CA GLY A 100 6.28 -12.42 -7.18
C GLY A 100 6.50 -11.52 -8.40
N ALA A 101 5.73 -11.67 -9.48
CA ALA A 101 5.75 -10.77 -10.63
C ALA A 101 4.63 -9.72 -10.54
N LEU A 102 4.94 -8.46 -10.85
CA LEU A 102 3.96 -7.39 -10.91
C LEU A 102 3.21 -7.43 -12.25
N LEU A 103 1.90 -7.55 -12.21
CA LEU A 103 1.01 -7.47 -13.37
C LEU A 103 0.36 -6.08 -13.45
N VAL A 104 0.29 -5.54 -14.66
CA VAL A 104 -0.46 -4.31 -14.99
C VAL A 104 -1.26 -4.57 -16.25
N GLY A 105 -2.59 -4.61 -16.15
CA GLY A 105 -3.49 -5.00 -17.23
C GLY A 105 -4.55 -3.95 -17.56
N GLY A 106 -4.77 -3.76 -18.85
CA GLY A 106 -5.80 -2.87 -19.39
C GLY A 106 -5.52 -1.39 -19.14
N GLY A 107 -6.55 -0.66 -18.74
CA GLY A 107 -6.49 0.78 -18.58
C GLY A 107 -6.93 1.54 -19.84
N ALA A 108 -7.06 2.86 -19.72
CA ALA A 108 -7.50 3.72 -20.81
C ALA A 108 -6.65 4.99 -20.90
N ASN A 109 -6.45 5.50 -22.11
CA ASN A 109 -5.73 6.75 -22.35
C ASN A 109 -6.38 7.55 -23.49
N PHE A 110 -5.73 8.65 -23.88
CA PHE A 110 -6.18 9.54 -24.94
C PHE A 110 -5.02 9.79 -25.93
N PRO A 111 -4.82 8.90 -26.91
CA PRO A 111 -3.65 8.95 -27.79
C PRO A 111 -3.66 10.14 -28.75
N ASP A 112 -4.85 10.60 -29.13
CA ASP A 112 -5.04 11.65 -30.13
C ASP A 112 -5.08 13.08 -29.52
N GLY A 113 -4.74 13.23 -28.23
CA GLY A 113 -4.77 14.50 -27.51
C GLY A 113 -5.73 14.49 -26.32
N PRO A 114 -5.76 15.55 -25.49
CA PRO A 114 -6.55 15.56 -24.28
C PRO A 114 -8.08 15.63 -24.55
N PRO A 115 -8.91 15.27 -23.56
CA PRO A 115 -10.37 15.23 -23.74
C PRO A 115 -10.99 16.57 -24.14
N TRP A 116 -10.43 17.69 -23.65
CA TRP A 116 -10.97 19.04 -23.92
C TRP A 116 -10.65 19.56 -25.33
N ASP A 117 -9.73 18.92 -26.05
CA ASP A 117 -9.42 19.22 -27.46
C ASP A 117 -10.05 18.20 -28.42
N GLY A 118 -11.06 17.45 -27.95
CA GLY A 118 -11.75 16.43 -28.75
C GLY A 118 -11.01 15.09 -28.82
N GLY A 119 -9.98 14.89 -28.00
CA GLY A 119 -9.28 13.62 -27.88
C GLY A 119 -10.21 12.46 -27.51
N ARG A 120 -10.11 11.36 -28.24
CA ARG A 120 -10.94 10.16 -28.01
C ARG A 120 -10.29 9.24 -26.99
N LYS A 121 -11.06 8.79 -26.00
CA LYS A 121 -10.62 7.78 -25.04
C LYS A 121 -10.46 6.44 -25.75
N VAL A 122 -9.30 5.80 -25.58
CA VAL A 122 -9.02 4.44 -26.05
C VAL A 122 -8.84 3.54 -24.83
N TRP A 123 -9.47 2.38 -24.88
CA TRP A 123 -9.41 1.35 -23.85
C TRP A 123 -8.51 0.23 -24.33
N HIS A 124 -7.71 -0.33 -23.43
CA HIS A 124 -6.71 -1.34 -23.72
C HIS A 124 -7.04 -2.64 -22.99
N ASP A 125 -6.59 -3.76 -23.55
CA ASP A 125 -6.63 -5.09 -22.94
C ASP A 125 -5.24 -5.65 -22.66
N THR A 126 -4.17 -5.04 -23.17
CA THR A 126 -2.80 -5.52 -22.96
C THR A 126 -2.49 -5.70 -21.48
N VAL A 127 -1.87 -6.84 -21.14
CA VAL A 127 -1.31 -7.12 -19.82
C VAL A 127 0.20 -7.13 -19.92
N TYR A 128 0.84 -6.31 -19.10
CA TYR A 128 2.28 -6.28 -18.91
C TYR A 128 2.66 -6.98 -17.62
N VAL A 129 3.82 -7.63 -17.63
CA VAL A 129 4.44 -8.25 -16.45
C VAL A 129 5.83 -7.69 -16.22
N LEU A 130 6.14 -7.42 -14.96
CA LEU A 130 7.48 -7.11 -14.48
C LEU A 130 7.92 -8.22 -13.51
N PRO A 131 8.74 -9.19 -13.97
CA PRO A 131 9.13 -10.35 -13.16
C PRO A 131 9.93 -10.01 -11.90
N ALA A 132 10.66 -8.90 -11.93
CA ALA A 132 11.48 -8.40 -10.82
C ALA A 132 11.56 -6.88 -10.87
N ALA A 133 11.76 -6.21 -9.74
CA ALA A 133 11.76 -4.75 -9.65
C ALA A 133 12.85 -4.06 -10.49
N ASP A 134 13.98 -4.73 -10.68
CA ASP A 134 15.11 -4.34 -11.54
C ASP A 134 15.09 -5.03 -12.92
N GLY A 135 14.05 -5.82 -13.19
CA GLY A 135 13.87 -6.53 -14.44
C GLY A 135 13.36 -5.63 -15.58
N ALA A 136 13.00 -6.26 -16.69
CA ALA A 136 12.37 -5.59 -17.82
C ALA A 136 10.88 -5.97 -17.91
N TRP A 137 10.06 -5.00 -18.27
CA TRP A 137 8.67 -5.24 -18.62
C TRP A 137 8.56 -6.13 -19.85
N GLN A 138 7.56 -7.00 -19.85
CA GLN A 138 7.23 -7.89 -20.96
C GLN A 138 5.72 -7.83 -21.22
N THR A 139 5.31 -8.05 -22.46
CA THR A 139 3.90 -8.29 -22.78
C THR A 139 3.55 -9.71 -22.36
N ALA A 140 2.67 -9.84 -21.36
CA ALA A 140 2.24 -11.10 -20.79
C ALA A 140 1.07 -11.74 -21.54
N GLY A 141 0.21 -10.91 -22.15
CA GLY A 141 -1.00 -11.34 -22.84
C GLY A 141 -2.05 -10.23 -22.88
N THR A 142 -3.33 -10.60 -22.85
CA THR A 142 -4.45 -9.66 -22.85
C THR A 142 -5.51 -10.06 -21.80
N LEU A 143 -6.26 -9.07 -21.34
CA LEU A 143 -7.53 -9.25 -20.63
C LEU A 143 -8.57 -9.90 -21.57
N PRO A 144 -9.70 -10.42 -21.05
CA PRO A 144 -10.77 -10.98 -21.89
C PRO A 144 -11.38 -9.98 -22.88
N ARG A 145 -11.26 -8.68 -22.59
CA ARG A 145 -11.66 -7.55 -23.45
C ARG A 145 -10.97 -6.25 -22.97
N PRO A 146 -10.98 -5.17 -23.76
CA PRO A 146 -10.47 -3.87 -23.31
C PRO A 146 -11.23 -3.37 -22.09
N LEU A 147 -10.52 -3.15 -20.97
CA LEU A 147 -11.14 -2.81 -19.69
C LEU A 147 -10.28 -1.83 -18.88
N ALA A 148 -10.94 -0.93 -18.16
CA ALA A 148 -10.31 -0.07 -17.15
C ALA A 148 -11.27 0.25 -16.01
N TYR A 149 -10.76 0.90 -14.95
CA TYR A 149 -11.52 1.41 -13.81
C TYR A 149 -12.33 0.34 -13.05
N GLY A 150 -11.81 -0.90 -13.00
CA GLY A 150 -12.30 -1.93 -12.10
C GLY A 150 -11.55 -1.95 -10.76
N VAL A 151 -11.80 -2.98 -9.96
CA VAL A 151 -11.05 -3.24 -8.71
C VAL A 151 -10.10 -4.41 -8.94
N SER A 152 -8.86 -4.30 -8.47
CA SER A 152 -7.92 -5.42 -8.42
C SER A 152 -7.47 -5.73 -6.99
N LEU A 153 -7.41 -7.01 -6.66
CA LEU A 153 -6.87 -7.50 -5.40
C LEU A 153 -5.76 -8.52 -5.68
N THR A 154 -4.64 -8.38 -5.00
CA THR A 154 -3.64 -9.46 -4.96
C THR A 154 -4.13 -10.52 -3.99
N VAL A 155 -4.25 -11.76 -4.47
CA VAL A 155 -4.57 -12.96 -3.68
C VAL A 155 -3.39 -13.94 -3.78
N ASP A 156 -3.45 -15.05 -3.04
CA ASP A 156 -2.30 -15.95 -2.83
C ASP A 156 -1.59 -16.39 -4.13
N ASP A 157 -2.33 -16.68 -5.18
CA ASP A 157 -1.84 -17.23 -6.46
C ASP A 157 -2.05 -16.31 -7.68
N GLY A 158 -2.52 -15.08 -7.47
CA GLY A 158 -2.79 -14.18 -8.60
C GLY A 158 -3.46 -12.85 -8.26
N VAL A 159 -4.06 -12.26 -9.29
CA VAL A 159 -4.74 -10.97 -9.21
C VAL A 159 -6.21 -11.15 -9.57
N LEU A 160 -7.07 -10.97 -8.58
CA LEU A 160 -8.52 -10.96 -8.77
C LEU A 160 -8.95 -9.59 -9.32
N CYS A 161 -9.59 -9.58 -10.48
CA CYS A 161 -10.10 -8.41 -11.16
C CYS A 161 -11.63 -8.43 -11.13
N VAL A 162 -12.25 -7.35 -10.63
CA VAL A 162 -13.70 -7.24 -10.44
C VAL A 162 -14.23 -6.06 -11.24
N GLY A 163 -15.16 -6.38 -12.14
CA GLY A 163 -15.91 -5.43 -12.96
C GLY A 163 -15.03 -4.59 -13.87
N GLY A 164 -15.31 -3.29 -13.90
CA GLY A 164 -14.63 -2.33 -14.76
C GLY A 164 -15.57 -1.80 -15.84
N SER A 165 -15.02 -1.11 -16.82
CA SER A 165 -15.77 -0.50 -17.90
C SER A 165 -15.01 -0.65 -19.20
N ASP A 166 -15.72 -0.52 -20.31
CA ASP A 166 -15.12 -0.35 -21.63
C ASP A 166 -15.70 0.89 -22.33
N ALA A 167 -15.54 0.99 -23.64
CA ALA A 167 -16.05 2.12 -24.42
C ALA A 167 -17.59 2.21 -24.45
N THR A 168 -18.30 1.16 -24.04
CA THR A 168 -19.74 0.97 -24.25
C THR A 168 -20.53 0.78 -22.96
N GLU A 169 -20.00 0.02 -21.99
CA GLU A 169 -20.75 -0.35 -20.80
C GLU A 169 -19.87 -0.60 -19.56
N HIS A 170 -20.55 -0.87 -18.44
CA HIS A 170 -19.93 -1.29 -17.19
C HIS A 170 -20.10 -2.81 -17.05
N HIS A 171 -19.02 -3.47 -16.66
CA HIS A 171 -18.94 -4.92 -16.54
C HIS A 171 -19.04 -5.33 -15.07
N ALA A 172 -19.72 -6.44 -14.81
CA ALA A 172 -19.85 -7.03 -13.47
C ALA A 172 -19.01 -8.31 -13.34
N GLU A 173 -18.45 -8.80 -14.44
CA GLU A 173 -17.64 -10.01 -14.49
C GLU A 173 -16.44 -9.93 -13.55
N VAL A 174 -16.13 -11.08 -12.96
CA VAL A 174 -14.94 -11.28 -12.13
C VAL A 174 -14.04 -12.25 -12.86
N PHE A 175 -12.75 -11.94 -12.92
CA PHE A 175 -11.76 -12.85 -13.50
C PHE A 175 -10.46 -12.82 -12.69
N HIS A 176 -9.72 -13.92 -12.76
CA HIS A 176 -8.48 -14.12 -12.04
C HIS A 176 -7.32 -14.20 -13.03
N LEU A 177 -6.33 -13.32 -12.86
CA LEU A 177 -5.08 -13.34 -13.62
C LEU A 177 -4.01 -14.09 -12.84
N HIS A 178 -3.45 -15.13 -13.45
CA HIS A 178 -2.34 -15.91 -12.91
C HIS A 178 -1.13 -15.82 -13.83
N TRP A 179 0.03 -15.49 -13.26
CA TRP A 179 1.32 -15.58 -13.93
C TRP A 179 2.06 -16.82 -13.47
N GLU A 180 2.20 -17.82 -14.35
CA GLU A 180 2.86 -19.09 -14.04
C GLU A 180 3.64 -19.61 -15.24
N GLY A 181 4.91 -19.96 -15.04
CA GLY A 181 5.76 -20.54 -16.10
C GLY A 181 5.89 -19.63 -17.32
N ASP A 182 6.09 -18.33 -17.08
CA ASP A 182 6.16 -17.27 -18.10
C ASP A 182 4.92 -17.15 -18.99
N ARG A 183 3.75 -17.52 -18.46
CA ARG A 183 2.47 -17.43 -19.17
C ARG A 183 1.41 -16.79 -18.29
N LEU A 184 0.64 -15.90 -18.90
CA LEU A 184 -0.59 -15.40 -18.33
C LEU A 184 -1.71 -16.42 -18.56
N LYS A 185 -2.39 -16.81 -17.49
CA LYS A 185 -3.67 -17.51 -17.53
C LYS A 185 -4.75 -16.60 -16.98
N THR A 186 -5.92 -16.64 -17.61
CA THR A 186 -7.08 -15.87 -17.19
C THR A 186 -8.25 -16.81 -16.97
N GLU A 187 -8.79 -16.83 -15.76
CA GLU A 187 -9.96 -17.64 -15.40
C GLU A 187 -11.15 -16.73 -15.10
N SER A 188 -12.30 -16.99 -15.72
CA SER A 188 -13.54 -16.29 -15.36
C SER A 188 -14.13 -16.93 -14.13
N LEU A 189 -14.56 -16.11 -13.17
CA LEU A 189 -15.24 -16.57 -11.96
C LEU A 189 -16.76 -16.34 -12.06
N PRO A 190 -17.56 -17.14 -11.32
CA PRO A 190 -19.03 -17.04 -11.32
C PRO A 190 -19.58 -15.70 -10.80
#